data_AF-A0A821L337-F1
#
_entry.id   AF-A0A821L337-F1
#
_cell.length_a   1.000
_cell.length_b   1.000
_cell.length_c   1.000
_cell.angle_alpha   90.00
_cell.angle_beta   90.00
_cell.angle_gamma   90.00
#
_symmetry.space_group_name_H-M   'P 1'
#
loop_
_entity.id
_entity.type
_entity.pdbx_description
1 polymer ?
#
loop_
_entity_poly.entity_id
_entity_poly.type
_entity_poly.pdbx_seq_one_letter_code
_entity_poly.pdbx_strand_id
1 'polypeptide(L)' 'MKSRQVGQCLVCNDAAVGINFGVPTCMPCKAFFRRNAVKLG' A
#
# COMPACT_ATOMS: atom_id res chain seq x y z
N MET A 1 -3.38 15.96 10.80
CA MET A 1 -2.08 15.89 10.10
C MET A 1 -2.27 15.03 8.85
N LYS A 2 -2.36 15.59 7.65
CA LYS A 2 -2.56 14.79 6.42
C LYS A 2 -1.21 14.19 6.02
N SER A 3 -1.11 12.87 6.00
CA SER A 3 0.03 12.16 5.41
C SER A 3 0.20 12.62 3.96
N ARG A 4 1.44 12.92 3.55
CA ARG A 4 1.75 13.33 2.17
C ARG A 4 1.37 12.18 1.24
N GLN A 5 0.32 12.35 0.45
CA GLN A 5 -0.12 11.37 -0.52
C GLN A 5 0.88 11.32 -1.67
N VAL A 6 1.17 10.10 -2.15
CA VAL A 6 2.13 9.89 -3.26
C VAL A 6 1.44 9.55 -4.58
N GLY A 7 0.10 9.63 -4.64
CA GLY A 7 -0.71 9.32 -5.81
C GLY A 7 -1.89 8.41 -5.48
N GLN A 8 -2.29 7.58 -6.43
CA GLN A 8 -3.32 6.55 -6.26
C GLN A 8 -2.71 5.18 -5.94
N CYS A 9 -3.42 4.40 -5.14
CA CYS A 9 -3.10 3.02 -4.82
C CYS A 9 -3.29 2.15 -6.06
N LEU A 10 -2.26 1.46 -6.53
CA LEU A 10 -2.36 0.61 -7.73
C LEU A 10 -3.16 -0.69 -7.51
N VAL A 11 -3.65 -0.94 -6.30
CA VAL A 11 -4.47 -2.11 -5.96
C VAL A 11 -5.95 -1.79 -5.98
N CYS A 12 -6.37 -0.64 -5.43
CA CYS A 12 -7.78 -0.29 -5.24
C CYS A 12 -8.16 1.15 -5.64
N ASN A 13 -7.20 1.93 -6.17
CA ASN A 13 -7.34 3.32 -6.61
C ASN A 13 -7.66 4.37 -5.53
N ASP A 14 -7.68 3.99 -4.24
CA ASP A 14 -7.75 4.96 -3.13
C ASP A 14 -6.44 5.76 -2.97
N ALA A 15 -6.42 6.81 -2.14
CA ALA A 15 -5.26 7.64 -1.91
C ALA A 15 -4.06 6.85 -1.36
N ALA A 16 -2.97 6.78 -2.13
CA ALA A 16 -1.74 6.15 -1.70
C ALA A 16 -1.06 7.01 -0.62
N VAL A 17 -0.70 6.35 0.47
CA VAL A 17 -0.02 7.00 1.61
C VAL A 17 1.51 6.95 1.47
N GLY A 18 2.01 6.15 0.52
CA GLY A 18 3.44 5.97 0.25
C GLY A 18 3.69 4.86 -0.77
N ILE A 19 4.97 4.67 -1.12
CA ILE A 19 5.44 3.48 -1.83
C ILE A 19 5.67 2.39 -0.78
N ASN A 20 4.88 1.31 -0.81
CA ASN A 20 5.08 0.16 0.08
C ASN A 20 5.34 -1.08 -0.77
N PHE A 21 6.35 -1.87 -0.40
CA PHE A 21 6.73 -3.08 -1.14
C PHE A 21 6.97 -2.82 -2.65
N GLY A 22 7.55 -1.67 -2.98
CA GLY A 22 7.90 -1.27 -4.35
C GLY A 22 6.77 -0.59 -5.14
N VAL A 23 5.54 -0.50 -4.61
CA VAL A 23 4.39 0.07 -5.35
C VAL A 23 3.59 1.11 -4.53
N PRO A 24 3.04 2.16 -5.16
CA PRO A 24 2.12 3.10 -4.51
C PRO A 24 0.88 2.37 -3.97
N THR A 25 0.64 2.48 -2.65
CA THR A 25 -0.47 1.77 -1.97
C THR A 25 -1.09 2.58 -0.84
N CYS A 26 -2.38 2.37 -0.60
CA CYS A 26 -3.10 2.90 0.57
C CYS A 26 -2.82 2.07 1.84
N MET A 27 -3.19 2.59 3.02
CA MET A 27 -2.93 1.92 4.29
C MET A 27 -3.63 0.55 4.43
N PRO A 28 -4.90 0.36 4.00
CA PRO A 28 -5.54 -0.95 4.01
C PRO A 28 -4.82 -1.99 3.13
N CYS A 29 -4.45 -1.66 1.89
CA CYS A 29 -3.74 -2.57 0.99
C CYS A 29 -2.36 -2.95 1.51
N LYS A 30 -1.61 -2.00 2.08
CA LYS A 30 -0.34 -2.27 2.79
C LYS A 30 -0.53 -3.32 3.90
N ALA A 31 -1.56 -3.14 4.73
CA ALA A 31 -1.82 -4.04 5.85
C ALA A 31 -2.31 -5.43 5.38
N PHE A 32 -3.14 -5.46 4.33
CA PHE A 32 -3.58 -6.70 3.69
C PHE A 32 -2.39 -7.50 3.15
N PHE A 33 -1.50 -6.86 2.39
CA PHE A 33 -0.31 -7.53 1.85
C PHE A 33 0.56 -8.13 2.96
N ARG A 34 0.87 -7.35 4.01
CA ARG A 34 1.69 -7.84 5.14
C ARG A 34 1.09 -9.06 5.85
N ARG A 35 -0.24 -9.19 5.90
CA ARG A 35 -0.93 -10.34 6.54
C ARG A 35 -0.97 -11.58 5.66
N ASN A 36 -0.98 -11.41 4.34
CA ASN A 36 -1.26 -12.49 3.38
C ASN A 36 -0.08 -12.83 2.46
N ALA A 37 1.01 -12.06 2.49
CA ALA A 37 2.20 -12.36 1.71
C ALA A 37 2.79 -13.69 2.22
N VAL A 38 2.68 -14.73 1.38
CA VAL A 38 3.28 -16.03 1.62
C VAL A 38 4.80 -15.86 1.55
N LYS A 39 5.51 -16.34 2.56
CA LYS A 39 6.97 -16.48 2.48
C LYS A 39 7.26 -17.65 1.54
N LEU A 40 7.84 -17.36 0.39
CA LEU A 40 8.51 -18.39 -0.39
C LEU A 40 9.77 -18.77 0.41
N GLY A 41 9.79 -20.01 0.91
CA GLY A 41 10.95 -20.62 1.56
C GLY A 41 11.96 -21.13 0.55
#